data_AF-A0A410MAX8-F1
#
_entry.id   AF-A0A410MAX8-F1
#
_cell.length_a   1.000
_cell.length_b   1.000
_cell.length_c   1.000
_cell.angle_alpha   90.00
_cell.angle_beta   90.00
_cell.angle_gamma   90.00
#
_symmetry.space_group_name_H-M   'P 1'
#
loop_
_entity.id
_entity.type
_entity.pdbx_description
1 polymer ?
#
loop_
_entity_poly.entity_id
_entity_poly.type
_entity_poly.pdbx_seq_one_letter_code
_entity_poly.pdbx_strand_id
1 'polypeptide(L)'
;MNPYILKSKPIYEKAMSQLSWEEQTITMILFEVGSRVRVDALTLGRKDFFLVNVKYTIKKMKTNGSDWYPSRNQVRKTIKKLNEIGFMKIDDDGLPLWFYKDIEYLLE
;
A
#
# COMPACT_ATOMS: atom_id res chain seq x y z
N MET A 1 -9.24 15.14 17.76
CA MET A 1 -9.17 14.27 16.57
C MET A 1 -8.58 15.09 15.44
N ASN A 2 -7.49 14.65 14.81
CA ASN A 2 -6.75 15.46 13.84
C ASN A 2 -7.61 15.72 12.58
N PRO A 3 -7.80 16.98 12.12
CA PRO A 3 -8.69 17.33 11.01
C PRO A 3 -8.37 16.63 9.68
N TYR A 4 -7.12 16.19 9.48
CA TYR A 4 -6.74 15.42 8.28
C TYR A 4 -7.31 13.98 8.30
N ILE A 5 -7.53 13.39 9.47
CA ILE A 5 -8.10 12.03 9.64
C ILE A 5 -9.60 12.00 9.30
N LEU A 6 -10.31 13.12 9.49
CA LEU A 6 -11.74 13.22 9.19
C LEU A 6 -12.00 13.35 7.67
N LYS A 7 -11.10 14.01 6.93
CA LYS A 7 -11.20 14.12 5.46
C LYS A 7 -10.77 12.85 4.72
N SER A 8 -9.91 12.02 5.32
CA SER A 8 -9.40 10.81 4.69
C SER A 8 -10.35 9.60 4.77
N LYS A 9 -11.29 9.56 5.72
CA LYS A 9 -12.30 8.49 5.84
C LYS A 9 -13.08 8.25 4.54
N PRO A 10 -13.70 9.27 3.91
CA PRO A 10 -14.42 9.07 2.66
C PRO A 10 -13.53 8.58 1.51
N ILE A 11 -12.24 8.94 1.50
CA ILE A 11 -11.29 8.59 0.43
C ILE A 11 -10.86 7.13 0.55
N TYR A 12 -10.49 6.70 1.77
CA TYR A 12 -10.19 5.31 2.07
C TYR A 12 -11.39 4.40 1.76
N GLU A 13 -12.58 4.77 2.24
CA GLU A 13 -13.80 3.99 2.01
C GLU A 13 -14.16 3.92 0.51
N LYS A 14 -14.02 5.02 -0.23
CA LYS A 14 -14.22 5.07 -1.69
C LYS A 14 -13.20 4.26 -2.47
N ALA A 15 -11.94 4.22 -2.04
CA ALA A 15 -10.93 3.40 -2.67
C ALA A 15 -11.20 1.91 -2.40
N MET A 16 -11.48 1.55 -1.14
CA MET A 16 -11.76 0.17 -0.75
C MET A 16 -13.03 -0.39 -1.40
N SER A 17 -14.07 0.43 -1.62
CA SER A 17 -15.30 -0.02 -2.30
C SER A 17 -15.09 -0.39 -3.77
N GLN A 18 -14.00 0.05 -4.40
CA GLN A 18 -13.63 -0.32 -5.77
C GLN A 18 -12.80 -1.60 -5.85
N LEU A 19 -12.45 -2.20 -4.71
CA LEU A 19 -11.59 -3.37 -4.61
C LEU A 19 -12.41 -4.61 -4.22
N SER A 20 -12.04 -5.75 -4.80
CA SER A 20 -12.53 -7.05 -4.32
C SER A 20 -11.99 -7.34 -2.92
N TRP A 21 -12.59 -8.29 -2.21
CA TRP A 21 -12.11 -8.70 -0.88
C TRP A 21 -10.63 -9.14 -0.89
N GLU A 22 -10.20 -9.87 -1.92
CA GLU A 22 -8.79 -10.25 -2.10
C GLU A 22 -7.90 -9.02 -2.29
N GLU A 23 -8.33 -8.07 -3.12
CA GLU A 23 -7.58 -6.83 -3.39
C GLU A 23 -7.49 -5.94 -2.13
N GLN A 24 -8.55 -5.87 -1.33
CA GLN A 24 -8.53 -5.17 -0.03
C GLN A 24 -7.53 -5.83 0.94
N THR A 25 -7.53 -7.16 1.00
CA THR A 25 -6.59 -7.92 1.84
C THR A 25 -5.13 -7.69 1.41
N ILE A 26 -4.88 -7.70 0.10
CA ILE A 26 -3.56 -7.35 -0.45
C ILE A 26 -3.21 -5.90 -0.12
N THR A 27 -4.16 -4.98 -0.22
CA THR A 27 -3.95 -3.55 0.11
C THR A 27 -3.55 -3.37 1.56
N MET A 28 -4.14 -4.13 2.50
CA MET A 28 -3.71 -4.12 3.90
C MET A 28 -2.27 -4.58 4.09
N ILE A 29 -1.87 -5.68 3.42
CA ILE A 29 -0.46 -6.17 3.45
C ILE A 29 0.48 -5.09 2.90
N LEU A 30 0.13 -4.47 1.76
CA LEU A 30 0.89 -3.40 1.15
C LEU A 30 0.99 -2.18 2.08
N PHE A 31 -0.07 -1.84 2.78
CA PHE A 31 -0.12 -0.70 3.71
C PHE A 31 0.75 -0.94 4.95
N GLU A 32 0.65 -2.12 5.57
CA GLU A 32 1.47 -2.49 6.72
C GLU A 32 2.97 -2.45 6.37
N VAL A 33 3.34 -3.12 5.28
CA VAL A 33 4.73 -3.14 4.81
C VAL A 33 5.19 -1.75 4.39
N GLY A 34 4.34 -1.02 3.68
CA GLY A 34 4.65 0.31 3.15
C GLY A 34 4.90 1.33 4.24
N SER A 35 4.06 1.34 5.27
CA SER A 35 4.20 2.24 6.41
C SER A 35 5.51 2.01 7.15
N ARG A 36 5.87 0.74 7.39
CA ARG A 36 7.15 0.37 8.02
C ARG A 36 8.34 0.83 7.19
N VAL A 37 8.36 0.50 5.89
CA VAL A 37 9.50 0.84 5.02
C VAL A 37 9.62 2.36 4.81
N ARG A 38 8.51 3.12 4.78
CA ARG A 38 8.57 4.58 4.70
C ARG A 38 9.22 5.19 5.95
N VAL A 39 8.88 4.68 7.13
CA VAL A 39 9.53 5.09 8.39
C VAL A 39 11.01 4.75 8.36
N ASP A 40 11.39 3.54 7.95
CA ASP A 40 12.79 3.13 7.82
C ASP A 40 13.55 3.99 6.81
N ALA A 41 12.92 4.36 5.69
CA ALA A 41 13.54 5.22 4.68
C ALA A 41 13.82 6.63 5.22
N LEU A 42 12.88 7.21 5.97
CA LEU A 42 13.01 8.53 6.58
C LEU A 42 14.01 8.57 7.73
N THR A 43 14.11 7.47 8.50
CA THR A 43 14.93 7.42 9.72
C THR A 43 16.33 6.85 9.48
N LEU A 44 16.48 5.91 8.55
CA LEU A 44 17.70 5.13 8.31
C LEU A 44 18.25 5.26 6.88
N GLY A 45 17.58 6.02 5.99
CA GLY A 45 18.01 6.20 4.61
C GLY A 45 17.85 4.96 3.72
N ARG A 46 17.08 3.95 4.14
CA ARG A 46 16.90 2.69 3.40
C ARG A 46 15.69 2.75 2.47
N LYS A 47 15.92 2.98 1.18
CA LYS A 47 14.84 3.26 0.20
C LYS A 47 14.39 2.03 -0.62
N ASP A 48 15.27 1.08 -0.90
CA ASP A 48 15.05 0.05 -1.95
C ASP A 48 14.32 -1.25 -1.55
N PHE A 49 13.41 -1.23 -0.58
CA PHE A 49 12.95 -2.48 0.02
C PHE A 49 11.45 -2.72 0.07
N PHE A 50 10.60 -1.87 -0.51
CA PHE A 50 9.16 -2.07 -0.39
C PHE A 50 8.69 -3.43 -0.96
N LEU A 51 8.88 -3.68 -2.26
CA LEU A 51 8.45 -4.94 -2.89
C LEU A 51 9.21 -6.16 -2.35
N VAL A 52 10.46 -5.98 -1.92
CA VAL A 52 11.26 -7.04 -1.27
C VAL A 52 10.64 -7.42 0.08
N ASN A 53 10.26 -6.45 0.90
CA ASN A 53 9.58 -6.69 2.17
C ASN A 53 8.18 -7.26 1.97
N VAL A 54 7.45 -6.86 0.92
CA VAL A 54 6.15 -7.46 0.59
C VAL A 54 6.34 -8.95 0.30
N LYS A 55 7.33 -9.30 -0.53
CA LYS A 55 7.67 -10.70 -0.83
C LYS A 55 8.06 -11.46 0.44
N TYR A 56 8.86 -10.87 1.32
CA TYR A 56 9.26 -11.49 2.58
C TYR A 56 8.06 -11.72 3.51
N THR A 57 7.16 -10.74 3.60
CA THR A 57 5.94 -10.81 4.43
C THR A 57 5.04 -11.94 3.95
N ILE A 58 4.79 -12.03 2.63
CA ILE A 58 4.00 -13.13 2.03
C ILE A 58 4.69 -14.49 2.27
N LYS A 59 6.02 -14.57 2.14
CA LYS A 59 6.77 -15.80 2.45
C LYS A 59 6.59 -16.19 3.92
N LYS A 60 6.61 -15.23 4.84
CA LYS A 60 6.40 -15.46 6.28
C LYS A 60 4.97 -15.95 6.59
N MET A 61 3.95 -15.37 5.95
CA MET A 61 2.57 -15.85 6.05
C MET A 61 2.48 -17.33 5.64
N LYS A 62 3.11 -17.69 4.52
CA LYS A 62 3.16 -19.07 4.04
C LYS A 62 3.85 -20.01 5.03
N THR A 63 4.98 -19.62 5.62
CA THR A 63 5.69 -20.46 6.60
C THR A 63 4.97 -20.58 7.92
N ASN A 64 4.18 -19.58 8.29
CA ASN A 64 3.40 -19.55 9.54
C ASN A 64 2.05 -20.28 9.41
N GLY A 65 1.77 -20.89 8.25
CA GLY A 65 0.54 -21.65 8.04
C GLY A 65 -0.72 -20.81 7.84
N SER A 66 -0.60 -19.56 7.33
CA SER A 66 -1.79 -18.80 6.95
C SER A 66 -2.62 -19.55 5.90
N ASP A 67 -3.94 -19.62 6.12
CA ASP A 67 -4.89 -20.31 5.21
C ASP A 67 -4.90 -19.73 3.80
N TRP A 68 -4.51 -18.45 3.67
CA TRP A 68 -4.43 -17.76 2.39
C TRP A 68 -3.25 -16.80 2.34
N TYR A 69 -2.66 -16.67 1.15
CA TYR A 69 -1.61 -15.69 0.85
C TYR A 69 -1.62 -15.33 -0.65
N PRO A 70 -1.33 -14.08 -1.02
CA PRO A 70 -1.45 -13.66 -2.41
C PRO A 70 -0.26 -14.11 -3.26
N SER A 71 -0.52 -14.43 -4.52
CA SER A 71 0.52 -14.65 -5.53
C SER A 71 1.17 -13.32 -5.95
N ARG A 72 2.39 -13.40 -6.50
CA ARG A 72 3.08 -12.23 -7.07
C ARG A 72 2.26 -11.52 -8.14
N ASN A 73 1.46 -12.26 -8.92
CA ASN A 73 0.62 -11.70 -9.96
C ASN A 73 -0.56 -10.93 -9.37
N GLN A 74 -1.22 -11.49 -8.35
CA GLN A 74 -2.28 -10.78 -7.61
C GLN A 74 -1.75 -9.48 -7.01
N VAL A 75 -0.60 -9.52 -6.32
CA VAL A 75 0.04 -8.31 -5.79
C VAL A 75 0.27 -7.26 -6.87
N ARG A 76 0.84 -7.63 -8.02
CA ARG A 76 1.09 -6.70 -9.14
C ARG A 76 -0.20 -6.11 -9.70
N LYS A 77 -1.24 -6.93 -9.89
CA LYS A 77 -2.55 -6.49 -10.37
C LYS A 77 -3.19 -5.51 -9.39
N THR A 78 -3.14 -5.80 -8.09
CA THR A 78 -3.65 -4.89 -7.07
C THR A 78 -2.89 -3.57 -7.06
N ILE A 79 -1.55 -3.58 -7.08
CA ILE A 79 -0.75 -2.34 -7.16
C ILE A 79 -1.14 -1.51 -8.39
N LYS A 80 -1.29 -2.15 -9.56
CA LYS A 80 -1.72 -1.47 -10.78
C LYS A 80 -3.10 -0.81 -10.60
N LYS A 81 -4.07 -1.55 -10.06
CA LYS A 81 -5.41 -1.03 -9.82
C LYS A 81 -5.42 0.10 -8.79
N LEU A 82 -4.65 -0.01 -7.71
CA LEU A 82 -4.49 1.05 -6.71
C LEU A 82 -3.92 2.34 -7.33
N ASN A 83 -3.04 2.22 -8.31
CA ASN A 83 -2.52 3.37 -9.05
C ASN A 83 -3.59 4.00 -9.96
N GLU A 84 -4.34 3.17 -10.70
CA GLU A 84 -5.42 3.61 -11.58
C GLU A 84 -6.48 4.42 -10.82
N ILE A 85 -6.94 3.91 -9.66
CA ILE A 85 -7.91 4.59 -8.80
C ILE A 85 -7.32 5.76 -8.00
N GLY A 86 -6.02 6.04 -8.14
CA GLY A 86 -5.34 7.17 -7.48
C GLY A 86 -5.02 6.96 -6.00
N PHE A 87 -5.18 5.74 -5.49
CA PHE A 87 -5.01 5.44 -4.07
C PHE A 87 -3.56 5.22 -3.66
N MET A 88 -2.76 4.57 -4.50
CA MET A 88 -1.34 4.34 -4.22
C MET A 88 -0.52 4.26 -5.49
N LYS A 89 0.65 4.91 -5.50
CA LYS A 89 1.70 4.68 -6.49
C LYS A 89 3.02 4.31 -5.78
N ILE A 90 3.94 3.74 -6.54
CA ILE A 90 5.34 3.61 -6.11
C ILE A 90 6.09 4.82 -6.67
N ASP A 91 6.84 5.52 -5.82
CA ASP A 91 7.66 6.66 -6.23
C ASP A 91 9.02 6.22 -6.79
N ASP A 92 9.82 7.20 -7.21
CA ASP A 92 11.14 6.97 -7.84
C ASP A 92 12.13 6.30 -6.88
N ASP A 93 11.91 6.43 -5.56
CA ASP A 93 12.68 5.78 -4.51
C ASP A 93 12.20 4.32 -4.26
N GLY A 94 11.21 3.83 -5.01
CA GLY A 94 10.66 2.49 -4.85
C GLY A 94 9.74 2.35 -3.63
N LEU A 95 9.26 3.45 -3.05
CA LEU A 95 8.44 3.50 -1.86
C LEU A 95 6.96 3.79 -2.20
N PRO A 96 6.01 3.29 -1.40
CA PRO A 96 4.60 3.60 -1.64
C PRO A 96 4.28 5.03 -1.22
N LEU A 97 3.60 5.74 -2.11
CA LEU A 97 2.92 7.02 -1.87
C LEU A 97 1.40 6.76 -1.86
N TRP A 98 0.79 6.94 -0.70
CA TRP A 98 -0.65 6.80 -0.50
C TRP A 98 -1.37 8.12 -0.78
N PHE A 99 -2.58 8.03 -1.32
CA PHE A 99 -3.45 9.18 -1.60
C PHE A 99 -2.79 10.23 -2.52
N TYR A 100 -1.90 9.78 -3.41
CA TYR A 100 -1.01 10.69 -4.13
C TYR A 100 -1.76 11.66 -5.05
N LYS A 101 -2.83 11.22 -5.73
CA LYS A 101 -3.61 12.11 -6.62
C LYS A 101 -4.33 13.21 -5.83
N ASP A 102 -4.80 12.89 -4.63
CA ASP A 102 -5.45 13.87 -3.77
C ASP A 102 -4.44 14.88 -3.21
N ILE A 103 -3.23 14.41 -2.85
CA ILE A 103 -2.13 15.28 -2.44
C ILE A 103 -1.70 16.19 -3.60
N GLU A 104 -1.55 15.64 -4.80
CA GLU A 104 -1.22 16.40 -6.01
C GLU A 104 -2.27 17.47 -6.31
N TYR A 105 -3.56 17.12 -6.30
CA TYR A 105 -4.66 18.06 -6.49
C TYR A 105 -4.69 19.18 -5.43
N LEU A 106 -4.28 18.91 -4.19
CA LEU A 106 -4.23 19.93 -3.12
C LEU A 106 -3.00 20.86 -3.21
N LEU A 107 -1.99 20.49 -3.99
CA LEU A 107 -0.75 21.25 -4.16
C LEU A 107 -0.73 22.09 -5.45
N GLU A 108 -1.72 21.91 -6.34
CA GLU A 108 -2.02 22.77 -7.50
C GLU A 108 -2.95 23.94 -7.11
#